data_AF-A0A7Z7NBY3-F1
#
_entry.id   AF-A0A7Z7NBY3-F1
#
_cell.length_a   1.000
_cell.length_b   1.000
_cell.length_c   1.000
_cell.angle_alpha   90.00
_cell.angle_beta   90.00
_cell.angle_gamma   90.00
#
_symmetry.space_group_name_H-M   'P 1'
#
loop_
_entity.id
_entity.type
_entity.pdbx_description
1 polymer ?
#
loop_
_entity_poly.entity_id
_entity_poly.type
_entity_poly.pdbx_seq_one_letter_code
_entity_poly.pdbx_strand_id
1 'polypeptide(L)'
;MFKFLAGSKHSVVADPESGDDIELVDRLLAAADAAVWSGGSKVAEHQRVTPGEIHRRHLHLTVTSITPFGLQGPWRDRAATEFTLQAWSGGIIGLGRGAPERAPVFVGGQVGEYLAGAYASAATLASRYRNAGELIDLSMLETQILCLTYYPVTLFRNARPAMARRPAAHGARRGAPG
;
A
#
# COMPACT_ATOMS: atom_id res chain seq x y z
N MET A 1 18.55 1.38 3.91
CA MET A 1 17.20 1.22 3.32
C MET A 1 17.17 1.59 1.83
N PHE A 2 17.46 2.84 1.43
CA PHE A 2 17.35 3.28 0.03
C PHE A 2 18.04 2.36 -1.00
N LYS A 3 19.33 2.01 -0.78
CA LYS A 3 20.09 1.12 -1.69
C LYS A 3 19.42 -0.25 -1.91
N PHE A 4 18.70 -0.78 -0.92
CA PHE A 4 18.01 -2.08 -1.03
C PHE A 4 16.80 -1.98 -1.98
N LEU A 5 16.03 -0.90 -1.91
CA LEU A 5 14.84 -0.68 -2.75
C LEU A 5 15.17 -0.05 -4.11
N ALA A 6 16.32 0.59 -4.25
CA ALA A 6 16.70 1.37 -5.43
C ALA A 6 17.59 0.63 -6.44
N GLY A 7 17.85 -0.67 -6.23
CA GLY A 7 18.64 -1.49 -7.16
C GLY A 7 18.11 -1.45 -8.59
N SER A 8 19.03 -1.52 -9.56
CA SER A 8 18.74 -1.53 -11.01
C SER A 8 17.98 -0.32 -11.56
N LYS A 9 17.97 0.81 -10.85
CA LYS A 9 17.39 2.08 -11.33
C LYS A 9 18.48 3.09 -11.69
N HIS A 10 18.22 3.87 -12.74
CA HIS A 10 18.92 5.12 -13.00
C HIS A 10 18.15 6.28 -12.37
N SER A 11 18.86 7.24 -11.78
CA SER A 11 18.27 8.40 -11.11
C SER A 11 18.47 9.65 -11.93
N VAL A 12 17.43 10.47 -12.01
CA VAL A 12 17.44 11.82 -12.56
C VAL A 12 16.88 12.74 -11.48
N VAL A 13 17.47 13.93 -11.35
CA VAL A 13 16.98 15.00 -10.46
C VAL A 13 16.21 15.99 -11.33
N ALA A 14 15.05 16.43 -10.84
CA ALA A 14 14.22 17.43 -11.49
C ALA A 14 13.73 18.43 -10.44
N ASP A 15 13.94 19.71 -10.68
CA ASP A 15 13.37 20.80 -9.91
C ASP A 15 11.99 21.18 -10.48
N PRO A 16 10.89 21.04 -9.72
CA PRO A 16 9.56 21.37 -10.22
C PRO A 16 9.33 22.88 -10.44
N GLU A 17 10.22 23.74 -9.95
CA GLU A 17 10.20 25.18 -10.23
C GLU A 17 10.88 25.52 -11.57
N SER A 18 11.65 24.59 -12.15
CA SER A 18 12.30 24.71 -13.46
C SER A 18 11.39 24.17 -14.57
N GLY A 19 11.03 25.04 -15.53
CA GLY A 19 10.26 24.64 -16.71
C GLY A 19 10.95 23.56 -17.55
N ASP A 20 12.27 23.68 -17.73
CA ASP A 20 13.08 22.75 -18.51
C ASP A 20 13.12 21.34 -17.88
N ASP A 21 13.15 21.27 -16.55
CA ASP A 21 13.15 20.01 -15.81
C ASP A 21 11.79 19.32 -15.89
N ILE A 22 10.69 20.09 -15.86
CA ILE A 22 9.34 19.56 -16.08
C ILE A 22 9.17 19.06 -17.52
N GLU A 23 9.76 19.74 -18.50
CA GLU A 23 9.80 19.25 -19.89
C GLU A 23 10.66 17.98 -20.03
N LEU A 24 11.76 17.87 -19.29
CA LEU A 24 12.53 16.63 -19.21
C LEU A 24 11.69 15.48 -18.68
N VAL A 25 10.94 15.68 -17.59
CA VAL A 25 10.03 14.66 -17.03
C VAL A 25 8.96 14.27 -18.06
N ASP A 26 8.35 15.23 -18.74
CA ASP A 26 7.33 14.96 -19.76
C ASP A 26 7.88 14.16 -20.94
N ARG A 27 9.13 14.43 -21.39
CA ARG A 27 9.80 13.63 -22.43
C ARG A 27 10.10 12.21 -21.98
N LEU A 28 10.52 12.02 -20.72
CA LEU A 28 10.73 10.68 -20.16
C LEU A 28 9.43 9.89 -20.12
N LEU A 29 8.32 10.52 -19.70
CA LEU A 29 6.99 9.92 -19.69
C LEU A 29 6.51 9.57 -21.11
N ALA A 30 6.72 10.46 -22.08
CA ALA A 30 6.34 10.22 -23.48
C ALA A 30 7.05 9.00 -24.09
N ALA A 31 8.32 8.79 -23.75
CA ALA A 31 9.11 7.66 -24.24
C ALA A 31 8.93 6.38 -23.42
N ALA A 32 8.23 6.43 -22.27
CA ALA A 32 8.07 5.30 -21.38
C ALA A 32 6.91 4.39 -21.79
N ASP A 33 7.02 3.14 -21.35
CA ASP A 33 6.00 2.12 -21.50
C ASP A 33 5.02 2.07 -20.32
N ALA A 34 5.55 2.33 -19.12
CA ALA A 34 4.79 2.42 -17.88
C ALA A 34 5.44 3.44 -16.93
N ALA A 35 4.62 4.06 -16.09
CA ALA A 35 5.05 4.96 -15.03
C ALA A 35 4.43 4.52 -13.70
N VAL A 36 5.26 4.36 -12.67
CA VAL A 36 4.80 4.15 -11.29
C VAL A 36 4.91 5.49 -10.57
N TRP A 37 3.78 5.96 -10.04
CA TRP A 37 3.65 7.23 -9.37
C TRP A 37 3.25 7.04 -7.91
N SER A 38 3.85 7.83 -7.03
CA SER A 38 3.43 7.98 -5.64
C SER A 38 3.65 9.43 -5.22
N GLY A 39 2.80 9.93 -4.32
CA GLY A 39 2.86 11.31 -3.84
C GLY A 39 3.99 11.57 -2.83
N GLY A 40 3.96 12.76 -2.22
CA GLY A 40 4.88 13.14 -1.13
C GLY A 40 6.21 13.75 -1.58
N SER A 41 6.34 14.09 -2.86
CA SER A 41 7.47 14.88 -3.37
C SER A 41 6.96 16.10 -4.15
N LYS A 42 7.74 17.19 -4.15
CA LYS A 42 7.38 18.41 -4.88
C LYS A 42 7.15 18.17 -6.38
N VAL A 43 7.91 17.24 -6.99
CA VAL A 43 7.73 16.88 -8.40
C VAL A 43 6.39 16.17 -8.63
N ALA A 44 6.02 15.23 -7.75
CA ALA A 44 4.74 14.53 -7.85
C ALA A 44 3.52 15.45 -7.64
N GLU A 45 3.70 16.53 -6.87
CA GLU A 45 2.68 17.56 -6.62
C GLU A 45 2.54 18.58 -7.75
N HIS A 46 3.50 18.63 -8.69
CA HIS A 46 3.41 19.53 -9.82
C HIS A 46 2.20 19.18 -10.70
N GLN A 47 1.43 20.19 -11.11
CA GLN A 47 0.15 20.00 -11.81
C GLN A 47 0.25 19.12 -13.08
N ARG A 48 1.37 19.17 -13.81
CA ARG A 48 1.61 18.36 -15.02
C ARG A 48 2.01 16.90 -14.74
N VAL A 49 2.31 16.56 -13.48
CA VAL A 49 2.87 15.26 -13.05
C VAL A 49 1.90 14.53 -12.12
N THR A 50 0.64 14.97 -12.04
CA THR A 50 -0.41 14.19 -11.35
C THR A 50 -0.81 12.97 -12.20
N PRO A 51 -1.25 11.84 -11.61
CA PRO A 51 -1.53 10.62 -12.38
C PRO A 51 -2.56 10.81 -13.50
N GLY A 52 -3.62 11.58 -13.23
CA GLY A 52 -4.64 11.91 -14.22
C GLY A 52 -4.09 12.74 -15.37
N GLU A 53 -3.22 13.70 -15.08
CA GLU A 53 -2.58 14.55 -16.09
C GLU A 53 -1.57 13.80 -16.95
N ILE A 54 -0.76 12.93 -16.33
CA ILE A 54 0.16 12.05 -17.04
C ILE A 54 -0.62 11.17 -18.03
N HIS A 55 -1.67 10.48 -17.54
CA HIS A 55 -2.46 9.59 -18.39
C HIS A 55 -3.17 10.35 -19.52
N ARG A 56 -3.72 11.54 -19.24
CA ARG A 56 -4.38 12.37 -20.25
C ARG A 56 -3.44 12.81 -21.37
N ARG A 57 -2.17 13.10 -21.06
CA ARG A 57 -1.16 13.53 -22.04
C ARG A 57 -0.55 12.36 -22.81
N HIS A 58 -0.47 11.19 -22.16
CA HIS A 58 0.23 10.00 -22.67
C HIS A 58 -0.72 8.79 -22.64
N LEU A 59 -1.68 8.74 -23.57
CA LEU A 59 -2.71 7.69 -23.60
C LEU A 59 -2.15 6.28 -23.86
N HIS A 60 -0.92 6.17 -24.38
CA HIS A 60 -0.23 4.87 -24.56
C HIS A 60 0.38 4.35 -23.25
N LEU A 61 0.58 5.22 -22.27
CA LEU A 61 1.32 4.93 -21.05
C LEU A 61 0.44 4.23 -20.03
N THR A 62 0.92 3.12 -19.47
CA THR A 62 0.33 2.56 -18.25
C THR A 62 0.78 3.39 -17.05
N VAL A 63 -0.16 4.08 -16.40
CA VAL A 63 0.14 4.90 -15.21
C VAL A 63 -0.37 4.16 -13.98
N THR A 64 0.51 3.73 -13.09
CA THR A 64 0.13 3.08 -11.84
C THR A 64 0.39 4.01 -10.67
N SER A 65 -0.69 4.53 -10.10
CA SER A 65 -0.66 5.35 -8.90
C SER A 65 -0.77 4.47 -7.67
N ILE A 66 0.13 4.64 -6.70
CA ILE A 66 0.06 3.98 -5.40
C ILE A 66 -0.15 5.05 -4.34
N THR A 67 -1.31 5.02 -3.69
CA THR A 67 -1.67 5.97 -2.63
C THR A 67 -2.25 5.24 -1.42
N PRO A 68 -2.24 5.85 -0.22
CA PRO A 68 -2.77 5.19 0.97
C PRO A 68 -4.23 4.74 0.85
N PHE A 69 -5.08 5.56 0.22
CA PHE A 69 -6.53 5.38 0.20
C PHE A 69 -7.16 5.37 -1.21
N GLY A 70 -6.37 5.51 -2.28
CA GLY A 70 -6.86 5.76 -3.64
C GLY A 70 -6.85 7.25 -4.00
N LEU A 71 -6.96 7.57 -5.28
CA LEU A 71 -6.98 8.93 -5.82
C LEU A 71 -8.33 9.64 -5.64
N GLN A 72 -9.40 8.90 -5.33
CA GLN A 72 -10.73 9.45 -5.12
C GLN A 72 -11.32 9.06 -3.75
N GLY A 73 -12.46 9.69 -3.43
CA GLY A 73 -13.18 9.44 -2.19
C GLY A 73 -12.76 10.34 -1.02
N PRO A 74 -13.48 10.24 0.11
CA PRO A 74 -13.34 11.18 1.23
C PRO A 74 -12.03 11.02 2.00
N TRP A 75 -11.30 9.93 1.79
CA TRP A 75 -10.06 9.63 2.52
C TRP A 75 -8.79 9.83 1.70
N ARG A 76 -8.89 10.20 0.42
CA ARG A 76 -7.72 10.32 -0.48
C ARG A 76 -6.60 11.22 0.08
N ASP A 77 -6.97 12.30 0.76
CA ASP A 77 -6.06 13.31 1.32
C ASP A 77 -5.72 13.05 2.80
N ARG A 78 -6.17 11.92 3.36
CA ARG A 78 -5.96 11.60 4.76
C ARG A 78 -4.52 11.14 4.99
N ALA A 79 -3.89 11.69 6.01
CA ALA A 79 -2.58 11.21 6.45
C ALA A 79 -2.64 9.75 6.89
N ALA A 80 -1.67 8.96 6.43
CA ALA A 80 -1.56 7.55 6.74
C ALA A 80 -0.10 7.16 6.97
N THR A 81 0.06 6.21 7.87
CA THR A 81 1.26 5.42 8.08
C THR A 81 0.93 3.95 7.89
N GLU A 82 1.95 3.12 7.68
CA GLU A 82 1.83 1.66 7.67
C GLU A 82 1.02 1.15 8.88
N PHE A 83 1.28 1.68 10.08
CA PHE A 83 0.54 1.32 11.29
C PHE A 83 -0.95 1.64 11.18
N THR A 84 -1.29 2.86 10.74
CA THR A 84 -2.70 3.24 10.61
C THR A 84 -3.41 2.41 9.54
N LEU A 85 -2.76 2.11 8.42
CA LEU A 85 -3.38 1.30 7.35
C LEU A 85 -3.59 -0.15 7.80
N GLN A 86 -2.66 -0.72 8.57
CA GLN A 86 -2.86 -2.05 9.18
C GLN A 86 -4.03 -2.06 10.15
N ALA A 87 -4.21 -0.99 10.93
CA ALA A 87 -5.35 -0.85 11.82
C ALA A 87 -6.67 -0.70 11.04
N TRP A 88 -6.71 0.19 10.05
CA TRP A 88 -7.89 0.46 9.23
C TRP A 88 -8.31 -0.72 8.37
N SER A 89 -7.36 -1.53 7.88
CA SER A 89 -7.68 -2.72 7.08
C SER A 89 -8.38 -3.82 7.87
N GLY A 90 -8.37 -3.74 9.21
CA GLY A 90 -8.84 -4.81 10.09
C GLY A 90 -7.86 -5.97 10.20
N GLY A 91 -6.71 -5.91 9.51
CA GLY A 91 -5.74 -7.00 9.48
C GLY A 91 -5.13 -7.33 10.84
N ILE A 92 -5.09 -6.37 11.78
CA ILE A 92 -4.56 -6.60 13.14
C ILE A 92 -5.41 -7.64 13.87
N ILE A 93 -6.73 -7.51 13.79
CA ILE A 93 -7.68 -8.46 14.38
C ILE A 93 -7.79 -9.71 13.50
N GLY A 94 -7.83 -9.54 12.18
CA GLY A 94 -7.97 -10.62 11.19
C GLY A 94 -6.93 -11.73 11.38
N LEU A 95 -5.65 -11.37 11.49
CA LEU A 95 -4.56 -12.33 11.67
C LEU A 95 -4.39 -12.86 13.12
N GLY A 96 -5.31 -12.53 14.04
CA GLY A 96 -5.23 -12.94 15.44
C GLY A 96 -3.98 -12.40 16.16
N ARG A 97 -3.55 -11.19 15.81
CA ARG A 97 -2.28 -10.62 16.30
C ARG A 97 -2.45 -10.08 17.72
N GLY A 98 -1.57 -10.54 18.61
CA GLY A 98 -1.59 -10.16 20.01
C GLY A 98 -2.43 -11.12 20.86
N ALA A 99 -2.86 -10.65 22.02
CA ALA A 99 -3.72 -11.40 22.94
C ALA A 99 -5.01 -10.60 23.19
N PRO A 100 -6.19 -11.24 23.31
CA PRO A 100 -7.46 -10.55 23.48
C PRO A 100 -7.49 -9.53 24.62
N GLU A 101 -6.75 -9.82 25.69
CA GLU A 101 -6.64 -9.02 26.90
C GLU A 101 -5.60 -7.88 26.82
N ARG A 102 -4.94 -7.71 25.67
CA ARG A 102 -3.89 -6.70 25.45
C ARG A 102 -4.24 -5.79 24.28
N ALA A 103 -3.58 -4.64 24.22
CA ALA A 103 -3.68 -3.75 23.07
C ALA A 103 -3.31 -4.48 21.76
N PRO A 104 -3.97 -4.16 20.64
CA PRO A 104 -3.67 -4.77 19.34
C PRO A 104 -2.20 -4.57 18.93
N VAL A 105 -1.59 -5.60 18.34
CA VAL A 105 -0.17 -5.59 17.96
C VAL A 105 -0.04 -5.53 16.44
N PHE A 106 0.70 -4.54 15.93
CA PHE A 106 0.99 -4.41 14.51
C PHE A 106 2.14 -5.34 14.07
N VAL A 107 2.22 -5.65 12.78
CA VAL A 107 3.39 -6.35 12.22
C VAL A 107 4.47 -5.32 11.97
N GLY A 108 5.63 -5.54 12.59
CA GLY A 108 6.82 -4.71 12.36
C GLY A 108 7.28 -4.76 10.90
N GLY A 109 7.88 -3.65 10.44
CA GLY A 109 8.28 -3.48 9.04
C GLY A 109 7.22 -2.77 8.21
N GLN A 110 7.24 -3.02 6.89
CA GLN A 110 6.44 -2.32 5.89
C GLN A 110 5.65 -3.32 5.03
N VAL A 111 4.97 -4.27 5.69
CA VAL A 111 4.28 -5.38 5.00
C VAL A 111 3.22 -4.87 4.03
N GLY A 112 2.46 -3.84 4.40
CA GLY A 112 1.47 -3.19 3.55
C GLY A 112 2.08 -2.56 2.30
N GLU A 113 3.22 -1.87 2.44
CA GLU A 113 3.96 -1.32 1.30
C GLU A 113 4.47 -2.42 0.35
N TYR A 114 4.99 -3.53 0.88
CA TYR A 114 5.43 -4.65 0.04
C TYR A 114 4.28 -5.31 -0.72
N LEU A 115 3.14 -5.50 -0.07
CA LEU A 115 1.94 -6.03 -0.71
C LEU A 115 1.44 -5.07 -1.80
N ALA A 116 1.33 -3.77 -1.50
CA ALA A 116 0.94 -2.76 -2.47
C ALA A 116 1.88 -2.74 -3.68
N GLY A 117 3.20 -2.80 -3.48
CA GLY A 117 4.18 -2.86 -4.56
C GLY A 117 4.05 -4.13 -5.42
N ALA A 118 3.78 -5.28 -4.80
CA ALA A 118 3.57 -6.53 -5.52
C ALA A 118 2.30 -6.49 -6.40
N TYR A 119 1.19 -5.99 -5.86
CA TYR A 119 -0.06 -5.82 -6.61
C TYR A 119 0.06 -4.76 -7.71
N ALA A 120 0.75 -3.64 -7.44
CA ALA A 120 1.03 -2.61 -8.44
C ALA A 120 1.83 -3.18 -9.62
N SER A 121 2.86 -3.99 -9.34
CA SER A 121 3.66 -4.66 -10.36
C SER A 121 2.80 -5.60 -11.22
N ALA A 122 1.99 -6.44 -10.59
CA ALA A 122 1.11 -7.37 -11.30
C ALA A 122 0.08 -6.64 -12.18
N ALA A 123 -0.54 -5.58 -11.66
CA ALA A 123 -1.50 -4.76 -12.41
C ALA A 123 -0.83 -4.03 -13.58
N THR A 124 0.35 -3.46 -13.36
CA THR A 124 1.16 -2.80 -14.41
C THR A 124 1.48 -3.77 -15.54
N LEU A 125 1.99 -4.96 -15.20
CA LEU A 125 2.33 -6.01 -16.17
C LEU A 125 1.09 -6.49 -16.95
N ALA A 126 -0.04 -6.67 -16.27
CA ALA A 126 -1.28 -7.10 -16.91
C ALA A 126 -1.84 -6.03 -17.87
N SER A 127 -1.72 -4.75 -17.52
CA SER A 127 -2.10 -3.63 -18.40
C SER A 127 -1.19 -3.56 -19.63
N ARG A 128 0.12 -3.68 -19.41
CA ARG A 128 1.14 -3.73 -20.47
C ARG A 128 0.91 -4.89 -21.43
N TYR A 129 0.63 -6.08 -20.92
CA TYR A 129 0.35 -7.25 -21.76
C TYR A 129 -0.86 -7.04 -22.69
N ARG A 130 -1.86 -6.28 -22.24
CA ARG A 130 -3.03 -5.91 -23.04
C ARG A 130 -2.82 -4.68 -23.92
N ASN A 131 -1.68 -4.00 -23.81
CA ASN A 131 -1.41 -2.67 -24.40
C ASN A 131 -2.55 -1.67 -24.12
N ALA A 132 -3.06 -1.68 -22.89
CA ALA A 132 -4.27 -0.94 -22.56
C ALA A 132 -4.07 0.58 -22.47
N GLY A 133 -2.88 1.02 -22.02
CA GLY A 133 -2.59 2.44 -21.79
C GLY A 133 -3.62 3.05 -20.84
N GLU A 134 -3.61 2.64 -19.57
CA GLU A 134 -4.65 3.02 -18.61
C GLU A 134 -4.06 3.59 -17.31
N LEU A 135 -4.89 4.35 -16.58
CA LEU A 135 -4.60 4.79 -15.22
C LEU A 135 -5.09 3.73 -14.22
N ILE A 136 -4.16 3.05 -13.58
CA ILE A 136 -4.40 2.14 -12.45
C ILE A 136 -4.30 2.96 -11.16
N ASP A 137 -5.41 3.06 -10.44
CA ASP A 137 -5.46 3.63 -9.09
C ASP A 137 -5.40 2.51 -8.05
N LEU A 138 -4.27 2.40 -7.35
CA LEU A 138 -4.05 1.38 -6.34
C LEU A 138 -4.06 2.00 -4.94
N SER A 139 -5.03 1.56 -4.14
CA SER A 139 -5.13 1.87 -2.72
C SER A 139 -4.36 0.85 -1.88
N MET A 140 -3.41 1.34 -1.07
CA MET A 140 -2.69 0.52 -0.10
C MET A 140 -3.66 -0.08 0.93
N LEU A 141 -4.67 0.67 1.37
CA LEU A 141 -5.70 0.18 2.28
C LEU A 141 -6.45 -1.01 1.68
N GLU A 142 -6.93 -0.90 0.44
CA GLU A 142 -7.69 -1.97 -0.22
C GLU A 142 -6.83 -3.22 -0.41
N THR A 143 -5.55 -3.04 -0.78
CA THR A 143 -4.59 -4.14 -0.87
C THR A 143 -4.42 -4.82 0.49
N GLN A 144 -4.29 -4.06 1.58
CA GLN A 144 -4.17 -4.61 2.92
C GLN A 144 -5.46 -5.31 3.38
N ILE A 145 -6.64 -4.79 3.06
CA ILE A 145 -7.92 -5.46 3.33
C ILE A 145 -7.95 -6.82 2.63
N LEU A 146 -7.56 -6.87 1.35
CA LEU A 146 -7.55 -8.11 0.57
C LEU A 146 -6.57 -9.15 1.13
N CYS A 147 -5.39 -8.73 1.56
CA CYS A 147 -4.32 -9.65 1.95
C CYS A 147 -4.28 -9.99 3.44
N LEU A 148 -4.72 -9.09 4.32
CA LEU A 148 -4.55 -9.21 5.77
C LEU A 148 -5.85 -9.57 6.50
N THR A 149 -7.01 -9.53 5.82
CA THR A 149 -8.30 -9.88 6.42
C THR A 149 -8.69 -11.30 6.04
N TYR A 150 -8.95 -12.14 7.05
CA TYR A 150 -9.56 -13.45 6.84
C TYR A 150 -11.01 -13.27 6.39
N TYR A 151 -11.48 -14.13 5.48
CA TYR A 151 -12.91 -14.29 5.22
C TYR A 151 -13.61 -14.69 6.53
N PRO A 152 -14.35 -13.77 7.19
CA PRO A 152 -14.86 -14.02 8.53
C PRO A 152 -15.84 -15.20 8.51
N VAL A 153 -16.58 -15.39 7.42
CA VAL A 153 -17.54 -16.51 7.26
C VAL A 153 -16.84 -17.87 7.35
N THR A 154 -15.70 -18.05 6.67
CA THR A 154 -14.95 -19.32 6.69
C THR A 154 -14.34 -19.57 8.07
N LEU A 155 -13.87 -18.52 8.74
CA LEU A 155 -13.27 -18.62 10.08
C LEU A 155 -14.35 -18.87 11.16
N PHE A 156 -15.48 -18.16 11.11
CA PHE A 156 -16.63 -18.39 11.99
C PHE A 156 -17.27 -19.76 11.82
N ARG A 157 -17.15 -20.36 10.63
CA ARG A 157 -17.70 -21.69 10.33
C ARG A 157 -16.70 -22.82 10.63
N ASN A 158 -15.40 -22.63 10.38
CA ASN A 158 -14.40 -23.70 10.44
C ASN A 158 -13.40 -23.60 11.60
N ALA A 159 -13.22 -22.42 12.22
CA ALA A 159 -12.18 -22.18 13.24
C ALA A 159 -12.71 -22.00 14.68
N ARG A 160 -14.03 -22.12 14.92
CA ARG A 160 -14.59 -22.15 16.30
C ARG A 160 -13.87 -23.13 17.24
N PRO A 161 -13.48 -24.35 16.81
CA PRO A 161 -12.88 -25.32 17.73
C PRO A 161 -11.48 -24.90 18.21
N ALA A 162 -10.74 -24.10 17.44
CA ALA A 162 -9.35 -23.74 17.73
C ALA A 162 -9.23 -22.47 18.58
N MET A 163 -10.07 -21.45 18.33
CA MET A 163 -10.07 -20.22 19.16
C MET A 163 -10.73 -20.43 20.53
N ALA A 164 -11.72 -21.33 20.64
CA ALA A 164 -12.32 -21.68 21.93
C ALA A 164 -11.42 -22.60 22.80
N ARG A 165 -10.39 -23.21 22.21
CA ARG A 165 -9.42 -24.09 22.88
C ARG A 165 -8.08 -23.40 23.10
N ARG A 166 -8.05 -22.26 23.78
CA ARG A 166 -6.86 -21.87 24.54
C ARG A 166 -7.21 -22.05 26.02
N PRO A 167 -6.58 -23.00 26.74
CA PRO A 167 -6.83 -23.12 28.17
C PRO A 167 -6.42 -21.81 28.83
N ALA A 168 -7.26 -21.32 29.74
CA ALA A 168 -6.94 -20.21 30.63
C ALA A 168 -5.55 -20.48 31.24
N ALA A 169 -4.58 -19.64 30.92
CA ALA A 169 -3.24 -19.77 31.44
C ALA A 169 -3.28 -19.51 32.97
N HIS A 170 -3.15 -20.61 33.70
CA HIS A 170 -2.55 -20.75 35.04
C HIS A 170 -2.57 -19.50 35.93
N GLY A 171 -3.61 -19.40 36.77
CA GLY A 171 -3.52 -18.68 38.02
C GLY A 171 -2.60 -19.43 38.99
N ALA A 172 -1.34 -19.00 39.10
CA ALA A 172 -0.44 -19.45 40.16
C ALA A 172 0.40 -18.27 40.68
N ARG A 173 -0.14 -17.61 41.71
CA ARG A 173 0.56 -17.24 42.96
C ARG A 173 -0.44 -16.52 43.87
N ARG A 174 -1.21 -17.29 44.64
CA ARG A 174 -1.78 -16.79 45.89
C ARG A 174 -0.63 -16.70 46.89
N GLY A 175 -0.38 -15.51 47.42
CA GLY A 175 0.43 -15.36 48.63
C GLY A 175 -0.22 -16.13 49.77
N ALA A 176 0.59 -16.83 50.55
CA ALA A 176 0.18 -17.40 51.82
C ALA A 176 0.36 -16.34 52.92
N PRO A 177 -0.58 -16.19 53.87
CA PRO A 177 -0.31 -15.59 55.16
C PRO A 177 0.06 -16.70 56.17
N GLY A 178 1.08 -16.46 56.99
CA GLY A 178 1.54 -17.35 58.06
C GLY A 178 3.03 -17.26 58.27
#